data_AF-A8LM51-F1
#
_entry.id   AF-A8LM51-F1
#
_cell.length_a   1.000
_cell.length_b   1.000
_cell.length_c   1.000
_cell.angle_alpha   90.00
_cell.angle_beta   90.00
_cell.angle_gamma   90.00
#
_symmetry.space_group_name_H-M   'P 1'
#
loop_
_entity.id
_entity.type
_entity.pdbx_description
1 polymer ?
#
loop_
_entity_poly.entity_id
_entity_poly.type
_entity_poly.pdbx_seq_one_letter_code
_entity_poly.pdbx_strand_id
1 'polypeptide(L)'
;MRFVMGLAALALAGCTAQDLGLAPPEDGPITRALAGKTLTLDGAPEFQVTFAKDGTISGFAEGRWSVTDGAYCRTLTGPPGMAGTECPVTELSGETVTFTSSTGRSTWRISPAPDA
;
A
#
# COMPACT_ATOMS: atom_id res chain seq x y z
N MET A 1 -14.29 60.16 -24.12
CA MET A 1 -14.64 59.97 -22.70
C MET A 1 -13.86 58.79 -22.15
N ARG A 2 -13.17 59.00 -21.02
CA ARG A 2 -12.50 57.96 -20.23
C ARG A 2 -13.55 57.17 -19.46
N PHE A 3 -13.40 55.86 -19.34
CA PHE A 3 -13.82 55.11 -18.17
C PHE A 3 -12.68 54.15 -17.78
N VAL A 4 -12.17 54.36 -16.57
CA VAL A 4 -11.18 53.54 -15.87
C VAL A 4 -11.95 52.76 -14.81
N MET A 5 -11.81 51.43 -14.76
CA MET A 5 -12.04 50.54 -13.61
C MET A 5 -11.95 49.10 -14.16
N GLY A 6 -11.05 48.20 -13.76
CA GLY A 6 -10.35 48.06 -12.49
C GLY A 6 -11.14 47.17 -11.53
N LEU A 7 -11.06 45.84 -11.69
CA LEU A 7 -11.39 44.82 -10.68
C LEU A 7 -10.66 43.52 -11.07
N ALA A 8 -9.53 43.23 -10.45
CA ALA A 8 -9.39 42.51 -9.18
C ALA A 8 -9.36 40.99 -9.41
N ALA A 9 -8.16 40.44 -9.19
CA ALA A 9 -7.85 39.02 -9.25
C ALA A 9 -8.70 38.21 -8.26
N LEU A 10 -9.22 37.07 -8.70
CA LEU A 10 -9.43 35.92 -7.84
C LEU A 10 -8.54 34.80 -8.33
N ALA A 11 -7.32 34.75 -7.81
CA ALA A 11 -6.54 33.52 -7.75
C ALA A 11 -7.27 32.60 -6.75
N LEU A 12 -8.14 31.73 -7.26
CA LEU A 12 -8.62 30.60 -6.48
C LEU A 12 -7.43 29.64 -6.34
N ALA A 13 -6.68 29.84 -5.26
CA ALA A 13 -5.71 28.90 -4.76
C ALA A 13 -6.38 27.53 -4.71
N GLY A 14 -5.86 26.60 -5.52
CA GLY A 14 -6.23 25.20 -5.43
C GLY A 14 -5.97 24.75 -4.00
N CYS A 15 -7.04 24.47 -3.25
CA CYS A 15 -6.94 23.60 -2.10
C CYS A 15 -6.60 22.21 -2.64
N THR A 16 -5.31 21.95 -2.89
CA THR A 16 -4.82 20.58 -2.81
C THR A 16 -5.00 20.19 -1.36
N ALA A 17 -6.12 19.54 -1.05
CA ALA A 17 -6.27 18.81 0.18
C ALA A 17 -5.02 17.92 0.28
N GLN A 18 -4.14 18.25 1.21
CA GLN A 18 -3.09 17.36 1.65
C GLN A 18 -3.83 16.26 2.39
N ASP A 19 -4.30 15.29 1.60
CA ASP A 19 -4.80 14.02 2.07
C ASP A 19 -3.63 13.36 2.79
N LEU A 20 -3.64 13.48 4.12
CA LEU A 20 -2.73 12.76 4.98
C LEU A 20 -3.11 11.28 4.92
N GLY A 21 -2.58 10.62 3.90
CA GLY A 21 -2.00 9.29 4.01
C GLY A 21 -3.01 8.15 4.06
N LEU A 22 -3.48 7.72 2.90
CA LEU A 22 -2.93 6.55 2.20
C LEU A 22 -3.75 6.38 0.93
N ALA A 23 -3.15 6.65 -0.23
CA ALA A 23 -3.80 6.33 -1.48
C ALA A 23 -4.14 4.82 -1.49
N PRO A 24 -5.37 4.44 -1.89
CA PRO A 24 -5.67 3.04 -2.15
C PRO A 24 -4.66 2.50 -3.17
N PRO A 25 -4.37 1.20 -3.15
CA PRO A 25 -3.38 0.62 -4.05
C PRO A 25 -3.80 0.90 -5.51
N GLU A 26 -2.93 1.59 -6.26
CA GLU A 26 -3.22 1.99 -7.64
C GLU A 26 -3.40 0.78 -8.56
N ASP A 27 -4.20 0.89 -9.63
CA ASP A 27 -4.40 -0.21 -10.57
C ASP A 27 -3.08 -0.63 -11.25
N GLY A 28 -2.52 -1.77 -10.81
CA GLY A 28 -1.20 -2.25 -11.23
C GLY A 28 -1.00 -3.75 -10.96
N PRO A 29 0.11 -4.36 -11.43
CA PRO A 29 0.35 -5.79 -11.27
C PRO A 29 0.43 -6.22 -9.80
N ILE A 30 1.07 -5.42 -8.95
CA ILE A 30 1.13 -5.65 -7.50
C ILE A 30 -0.26 -5.60 -6.88
N THR A 31 -1.05 -4.56 -7.17
CA THR A 31 -2.41 -4.42 -6.66
C THR A 31 -3.30 -5.59 -7.07
N ARG A 32 -3.25 -6.02 -8.34
CA ARG A 32 -4.00 -7.20 -8.80
C ARG A 32 -3.58 -8.48 -8.08
N ALA A 33 -2.29 -8.61 -7.79
CA ALA A 33 -1.74 -9.78 -7.12
C ALA A 33 -2.04 -9.82 -5.62
N LEU A 34 -2.15 -8.66 -4.94
CA LEU A 34 -2.25 -8.59 -3.48
C LEU A 34 -3.62 -8.13 -2.96
N ALA A 35 -4.34 -7.27 -3.68
CA ALA A 35 -5.58 -6.70 -3.17
C ALA A 35 -6.68 -7.77 -2.98
N GLY A 36 -7.20 -7.86 -1.75
CA GLY A 36 -8.14 -8.89 -1.34
C GLY A 36 -7.53 -10.29 -1.36
N LYS A 37 -6.25 -10.43 -1.01
CA LYS A 37 -5.55 -11.72 -0.90
C LYS A 37 -5.00 -11.92 0.50
N THR A 38 -4.77 -13.19 0.82
CA THR A 38 -4.00 -13.60 1.99
C THR A 38 -2.67 -14.16 1.52
N LEU A 39 -1.61 -13.75 2.20
CA LEU A 39 -0.25 -14.22 2.01
C LEU A 39 0.11 -15.17 3.13
N THR A 40 0.64 -16.33 2.79
CA THR A 40 1.11 -17.34 3.75
C THR A 40 2.60 -17.52 3.59
N LEU A 41 3.36 -17.42 4.69
CA LEU A 41 4.82 -17.55 4.64
C LEU A 41 5.19 -18.98 4.22
N ASP A 42 6.11 -19.09 3.25
CA ASP A 42 6.58 -20.39 2.78
C ASP A 42 7.29 -21.15 3.92
N GLY A 43 6.88 -22.40 4.14
CA GLY A 43 7.40 -23.25 5.22
C GLY A 43 6.88 -22.93 6.63
N ALA A 44 6.03 -21.92 6.81
CA ALA A 44 5.49 -21.53 8.13
C ALA A 44 4.05 -20.99 8.03
N PRO A 45 3.06 -21.88 7.83
CA PRO A 45 1.68 -21.51 7.49
C PRO A 45 0.91 -20.80 8.62
N GLU A 46 1.41 -20.81 9.84
CA GLU A 46 0.89 -20.01 10.95
C GLU A 46 1.07 -18.50 10.73
N PHE A 47 2.02 -18.09 9.87
CA PHE A 47 2.24 -16.69 9.53
C PHE A 47 1.45 -16.33 8.28
N GLN A 48 0.27 -15.76 8.50
CA GLN A 48 -0.63 -15.30 7.45
C GLN A 48 -0.90 -13.80 7.57
N VAL A 49 -0.91 -13.11 6.44
CA VAL A 49 -1.17 -11.67 6.36
C VAL A 49 -2.20 -11.40 5.26
N THR A 50 -3.29 -10.73 5.59
CA THR A 50 -4.33 -10.36 4.65
C THR A 50 -4.14 -8.92 4.18
N PHE A 51 -4.17 -8.73 2.86
CA PHE A 51 -4.09 -7.44 2.18
C PHE A 51 -5.49 -7.06 1.72
N ALA A 52 -6.20 -6.28 2.53
CA ALA A 52 -7.52 -5.81 2.17
C ALA A 52 -7.45 -4.76 1.04
N LYS A 53 -8.52 -4.67 0.24
CA LYS A 53 -8.59 -3.74 -0.92
C LYS A 53 -8.55 -2.27 -0.53
N ASP A 54 -8.90 -1.94 0.71
CA ASP A 54 -8.88 -0.60 1.30
C ASP A 54 -7.48 -0.17 1.79
N GLY A 55 -6.45 -0.96 1.50
CA GLY A 55 -5.08 -0.69 1.94
C GLY A 55 -4.79 -1.18 3.36
N THR A 56 -5.69 -1.91 4.03
CA THR A 56 -5.42 -2.45 5.37
C THR A 56 -4.61 -3.76 5.29
N ILE A 57 -3.67 -3.93 6.23
CA ILE A 57 -2.93 -5.17 6.48
C ILE A 57 -3.38 -5.74 7.83
N SER A 58 -3.72 -7.02 7.89
CA SER A 58 -4.11 -7.70 9.14
C SER A 58 -3.60 -9.15 9.21
N GLY A 59 -3.63 -9.74 10.41
CA GLY A 59 -3.18 -11.12 10.68
C GLY A 59 -1.90 -11.14 11.51
N PHE A 60 -0.88 -11.84 11.05
CA PHE A 60 0.42 -11.90 11.71
C PHE A 60 1.12 -10.54 11.80
N ALA A 61 0.90 -9.69 10.79
CA ALA A 61 1.33 -8.30 10.80
C ALA A 61 0.12 -7.41 10.62
N GLU A 62 0.18 -6.21 11.20
CA GLU A 62 -0.89 -5.23 11.18
C GLU A 62 -0.36 -3.91 10.67
N GLY A 63 -1.19 -3.19 9.91
CA GLY A 63 -0.83 -1.87 9.41
C GLY A 63 -1.56 -1.52 8.13
N ARG A 64 -0.87 -0.81 7.24
CA ARG A 64 -1.41 -0.43 5.95
C ARG A 64 -0.42 -0.62 4.82
N TRP A 65 -0.94 -0.80 3.62
CA TRP A 65 -0.18 -0.90 2.38
C TRP A 65 -0.71 0.05 1.32
N SER A 66 0.16 0.37 0.38
CA SER A 66 -0.14 1.13 -0.83
C SER A 66 0.78 0.68 -1.96
N VAL A 67 0.49 1.15 -3.17
CA VAL A 67 1.42 1.07 -4.29
C VAL A 67 1.75 2.50 -4.69
N THR A 68 3.04 2.82 -4.77
CA THR A 68 3.54 4.15 -5.12
C THR A 68 4.56 4.00 -6.24
N ASP A 69 4.34 4.68 -7.36
CA ASP A 69 5.18 4.57 -8.57
C ASP A 69 5.39 3.11 -9.04
N GLY A 70 4.35 2.28 -8.87
CA GLY A 70 4.39 0.86 -9.22
C GLY A 70 5.13 -0.04 -8.23
N ALA A 71 5.63 0.49 -7.11
CA ALA A 71 6.28 -0.27 -6.05
C ALA A 71 5.35 -0.51 -4.85
N TYR A 72 5.44 -1.67 -4.23
CA TYR A 72 4.74 -1.97 -2.98
C TYR A 72 5.39 -1.21 -1.82
N CYS A 73 4.56 -0.53 -1.04
CA CYS A 73 4.95 0.17 0.18
C CYS A 73 4.03 -0.22 1.33
N ARG A 74 4.58 -0.32 2.53
CA ARG A 74 3.83 -0.64 3.75
C ARG A 74 4.23 0.25 4.90
N THR A 75 3.31 0.43 5.84
CA THR A 75 3.55 0.92 7.19
C THR A 75 2.97 -0.10 8.14
N LEU A 76 3.84 -0.83 8.86
CA LEU A 76 3.43 -1.80 9.86
C LEU A 76 3.40 -1.14 11.24
N THR A 77 2.35 -1.41 12.00
CA THR A 77 2.22 -1.02 13.41
C THR A 77 2.54 -2.18 14.35
N GLY A 78 2.52 -3.41 13.85
CA GLY A 78 2.83 -4.59 14.63
C GLY A 78 3.26 -5.78 13.75
N PRO A 79 4.09 -6.69 14.29
CA PRO A 79 4.65 -6.69 15.66
C PRO A 79 5.88 -5.75 15.83
N PRO A 80 6.35 -5.46 17.07
CA PRO A 80 7.36 -4.42 17.37
C PRO A 80 8.70 -4.53 16.63
N GLY A 81 9.11 -5.74 16.22
CA GLY A 81 10.33 -5.95 15.43
C GLY A 81 10.18 -5.73 13.92
N MET A 82 8.95 -5.54 13.45
CA MET A 82 8.62 -5.27 12.05
C MET A 82 7.91 -3.94 11.85
N ALA A 83 7.57 -3.24 12.94
CA ALA A 83 6.91 -1.95 12.88
C ALA A 83 7.82 -0.92 12.19
N GLY A 84 7.22 -0.10 11.33
CA GLY A 84 7.93 0.86 10.50
C GLY A 84 7.34 0.99 9.10
N THR A 85 7.85 1.96 8.36
CA THR A 85 7.45 2.24 6.98
C THR A 85 8.59 1.87 6.04
N GLU A 86 8.28 1.11 5.00
CA GLU A 86 9.24 0.68 3.99
C GLU A 86 8.56 0.37 2.66
N CYS A 87 9.34 0.42 1.57
CA CYS A 87 8.93 -0.05 0.24
C CYS A 87 9.86 -1.19 -0.18
N PRO A 88 9.61 -2.43 0.27
CA PRO A 88 10.52 -3.54 -0.01
C PRO A 88 10.48 -3.90 -1.48
N VAL A 89 11.61 -4.38 -1.99
CA VAL A 89 11.70 -4.90 -3.35
C VAL A 89 10.76 -6.09 -3.46
N THR A 90 9.85 -6.03 -4.42
CA THR A 90 8.75 -6.99 -4.59
C THR A 90 8.90 -7.73 -5.91
N GLU A 91 9.01 -9.05 -5.84
CA GLU A 91 9.11 -9.93 -7.00
C GLU A 91 7.89 -10.85 -7.05
N LEU A 92 7.11 -10.78 -8.13
CA LEU A 92 5.95 -11.64 -8.35
C LEU A 92 6.32 -12.80 -9.27
N SER A 93 6.01 -14.02 -8.87
CA SER A 93 6.22 -15.24 -9.67
C SER A 93 5.04 -16.19 -9.48
N GLY A 94 4.07 -16.12 -10.39
CA GLY A 94 2.84 -16.92 -10.31
C GLY A 94 2.05 -16.62 -9.03
N GLU A 95 1.79 -17.66 -8.23
CA GLU A 95 1.07 -17.56 -6.94
C GLU A 95 2.02 -17.27 -5.76
N THR A 96 3.15 -16.64 -6.01
CA THR A 96 4.16 -16.39 -4.98
C THR A 96 4.69 -14.97 -5.12
N VAL A 97 4.90 -14.32 -3.98
CA VAL A 97 5.51 -13.00 -3.88
C VAL A 97 6.70 -13.08 -2.96
N THR A 98 7.79 -12.45 -3.36
CA THR A 98 9.00 -12.32 -2.55
C THR A 98 9.22 -10.87 -2.18
N PHE A 99 9.39 -10.59 -0.90
CA PHE A 99 9.75 -9.27 -0.38
C PHE A 99 11.18 -9.29 0.12
N THR A 100 11.97 -8.32 -0.31
CA THR A 100 13.32 -8.06 0.22
C THR A 100 13.34 -6.69 0.90
N SER A 101 13.47 -6.70 2.22
CA SER A 101 13.54 -5.52 3.09
C SER A 101 14.93 -5.38 3.72
N SER A 102 15.13 -4.33 4.51
CA SER A 102 16.33 -4.17 5.35
C SER A 102 16.50 -5.28 6.39
N THR A 103 15.41 -5.97 6.76
CA THR A 103 15.41 -7.06 7.74
C THR A 103 15.61 -8.44 7.12
N GLY A 104 15.61 -8.54 5.78
CA GLY A 104 15.88 -9.79 5.07
C GLY A 104 14.91 -10.06 3.92
N ARG A 105 15.00 -11.29 3.39
CA ARG A 105 14.15 -11.78 2.30
C ARG A 105 13.09 -12.74 2.83
N SER A 106 11.86 -12.63 2.36
CA SER A 106 10.76 -13.53 2.71
C SER A 106 9.93 -13.87 1.48
N THR A 107 9.50 -15.12 1.37
CA THR A 107 8.72 -15.63 0.23
C THR A 107 7.37 -16.11 0.74
N TRP A 108 6.30 -15.67 0.08
CA TRP A 108 4.93 -15.87 0.52
C TRP A 108 4.07 -16.43 -0.62
N ARG A 109 3.24 -17.41 -0.31
CA ARG A 109 2.21 -17.95 -1.21
C ARG A 109 0.98 -17.04 -1.18
N ILE A 110 0.45 -16.74 -2.35
CA ILE A 110 -0.74 -15.89 -2.54
C ILE A 110 -1.96 -16.81 -2.63
N SER A 111 -2.96 -16.57 -1.80
CA SER A 111 -4.26 -17.24 -1.87
C SER A 111 -5.41 -16.22 -1.85
N PRO A 112 -6.62 -16.60 -2.31
CA PRO A 112 -7.82 -15.85 -2.00
C PRO A 112 -7.89 -15.55 -0.50
N ALA A 113 -8.35 -14.35 -0.13
CA ALA A 113 -8.71 -14.10 1.26
C ALA A 113 -9.85 -15.05 1.66
N PRO A 114 -9.87 -15.58 2.90
CA PRO A 114 -11.01 -16.37 3.37
C PRO A 114 -12.26 -15.50 3.24
N ASP A 115 -13.32 -16.06 2.64
CA ASP A 115 -14.60 -15.37 2.48
C ASP A 115 -15.04 -14.82 3.85
N ALA A 116 -15.19 -13.50 3.94
CA ALA A 116 -15.67 -12.79 5.13
C ALA A 116 -17.19 -12.88 5.25
#